data_AF-A0AAN6LMY8-F1
#
_entry.id   AF-A0AAN6LMY8-F1
#
_cell.length_a   1.000
_cell.length_b   1.000
_cell.length_c   1.000
_cell.angle_alpha   90.00
_cell.angle_beta   90.00
_cell.angle_gamma   90.00
#
_symmetry.space_group_name_H-M   'P 1'
#
loop_
_entity.id
_entity.type
_entity.pdbx_description
1 polymer ?
#
loop_
_entity_poly.entity_id
_entity_poly.type
_entity_poly.pdbx_seq_one_letter_code
_entity_poly.pdbx_strand_id
1 'polypeptide(L)'
;MSAATFTVSPVPQEANPSYSILDQNHPVPDLSFGPIDLNNLTRAQRIGLVQGPTAGIYLDGKYIGFVNIRAAMALSPFAHHFFTQYPNHDMNFPAAAVNEKALRIVLRYFSFHFLGGKTVRRLPFGKNFIESVRIYRAAVVFGLQEYISHLVGYLHGYIKRDDSLLSYDGFDALLWGTTPEDRIFRHAASLYSRLRYVDEIPDREEFNDWVGARPVIAEAMAAIDERHACERAFYDEKRAGKIAWQERKREREARAKAEEEKIKEGRIKAEERKAEKARKKAKEHRPAPGLTRSSEAVERSNAFWARYN
;
A
#
# COMPACT_ATOMS: atom_id res chain seq x y z
N MET A 1 -4.64 -20.90 11.07
CA MET A 1 -6.07 -21.23 10.97
C MET A 1 -6.41 -21.47 9.51
N SER A 2 -6.88 -22.67 9.15
CA SER A 2 -7.37 -22.93 7.78
C SER A 2 -8.49 -21.92 7.48
N ALA A 3 -8.53 -21.32 6.29
CA ALA A 3 -9.65 -20.49 5.89
C ALA A 3 -10.90 -21.33 6.10
N ALA A 4 -11.70 -21.02 7.13
CA ALA A 4 -12.82 -21.84 7.50
C ALA A 4 -13.73 -21.90 6.28
N THR A 5 -13.75 -23.05 5.60
CA THR A 5 -14.65 -23.30 4.49
C THR A 5 -16.03 -23.37 5.13
N PHE A 6 -16.72 -22.23 5.16
CA PHE A 6 -18.07 -22.18 5.71
C PHE A 6 -18.97 -22.96 4.76
N THR A 7 -19.36 -24.15 5.18
CA THR A 7 -20.37 -24.95 4.50
C THR A 7 -21.74 -24.36 4.80
N VAL A 8 -22.31 -23.67 3.81
CA VAL A 8 -23.73 -23.30 3.87
C VAL A 8 -24.54 -24.52 3.52
N SER A 9 -25.39 -24.93 4.45
CA SER A 9 -26.26 -26.09 4.25
C SER A 9 -27.53 -25.66 3.52
N PRO A 10 -27.97 -26.41 2.49
CA PRO A 10 -29.25 -26.18 1.85
C PRO A 10 -30.39 -26.56 2.80
N VAL A 11 -31.39 -25.69 2.91
CA VAL A 11 -32.64 -26.00 3.61
C VAL A 11 -33.75 -26.14 2.55
N PRO A 12 -34.41 -27.30 2.44
CA PRO A 12 -35.48 -27.49 1.46
C PRO A 12 -36.59 -26.47 1.67
N GLN A 13 -37.03 -25.79 0.60
CA GLN A 13 -38.25 -25.00 0.64
C GLN A 13 -39.47 -25.94 0.52
N GLU A 14 -40.53 -25.63 1.28
CA GLU A 14 -41.85 -26.17 0.96
C GLU A 14 -42.21 -25.78 -0.47
N ALA A 15 -42.70 -26.74 -1.25
CA ALA A 15 -42.85 -26.61 -2.70
C ALA A 15 -43.69 -25.39 -3.11
N ASN A 16 -43.02 -24.30 -3.49
CA ASN A 16 -43.66 -23.18 -4.16
C ASN A 16 -43.88 -23.53 -5.64
N PRO A 17 -44.99 -23.07 -6.25
CA PRO A 17 -45.28 -23.32 -7.66
C PRO A 17 -44.09 -22.87 -8.52
N SER A 18 -43.70 -23.70 -9.48
CA SER A 18 -42.46 -23.60 -10.25
C SER A 18 -42.35 -22.27 -11.01
N TYR A 19 -41.72 -21.27 -10.42
CA TYR A 19 -41.29 -20.08 -11.14
C TYR A 19 -39.96 -20.38 -11.81
N SER A 20 -39.93 -20.35 -13.15
CA SER A 20 -38.67 -20.40 -13.88
C SER A 20 -37.80 -19.22 -13.45
N ILE A 21 -36.62 -19.51 -12.90
CA ILE A 21 -35.62 -18.50 -12.52
C ILE A 21 -35.26 -17.63 -13.74
N LEU A 22 -35.36 -18.21 -14.95
CA LEU A 22 -35.00 -17.64 -16.25
C LEU A 22 -36.24 -17.41 -17.13
N ASP A 23 -37.19 -16.60 -16.68
CA ASP A 23 -38.26 -16.13 -17.57
C ASP A 23 -37.65 -15.31 -18.71
N GLN A 24 -37.72 -15.82 -19.94
CA GLN A 24 -37.00 -15.32 -21.13
C GLN A 24 -37.45 -13.91 -21.56
N ASN A 25 -38.59 -13.43 -21.07
CA ASN A 25 -39.11 -12.10 -21.39
C ASN A 25 -38.73 -11.03 -20.36
N HIS A 26 -37.97 -11.39 -19.31
CA HIS A 26 -37.60 -10.46 -18.25
C HIS A 26 -36.36 -9.63 -18.67
N PRO A 27 -36.29 -8.31 -18.40
CA PRO A 27 -35.11 -7.48 -18.67
C PRO A 27 -33.85 -7.87 -17.86
N VAL A 28 -33.74 -9.08 -17.32
CA VAL A 28 -32.57 -9.50 -16.54
C VAL A 28 -31.52 -10.06 -17.51
N PRO A 29 -30.26 -9.57 -17.46
CA PRO A 29 -29.18 -10.17 -18.24
C PRO A 29 -29.00 -11.65 -17.90
N ASP A 30 -28.45 -12.43 -18.82
CA ASP A 30 -28.18 -13.84 -18.57
C ASP A 30 -27.23 -14.01 -17.37
N LEU A 31 -27.76 -14.59 -16.30
CA LEU A 31 -27.05 -14.88 -15.06
C LEU A 31 -26.29 -16.21 -15.14
N SER A 32 -26.17 -16.86 -16.31
CA SER A 32 -25.37 -18.07 -16.47
C SER A 32 -23.85 -17.81 -16.46
N PHE A 33 -23.42 -16.58 -16.77
CA PHE A 33 -22.00 -16.21 -16.95
C PHE A 33 -21.29 -15.72 -15.68
N GLY A 34 -22.01 -15.60 -14.56
CA GLY A 34 -21.44 -15.15 -13.28
C GLY A 34 -22.04 -13.84 -12.75
N PRO A 35 -21.41 -13.27 -11.72
CA PRO A 35 -21.79 -11.97 -11.17
C PRO A 35 -21.61 -10.83 -12.20
N ILE A 36 -22.46 -9.82 -12.10
CA ILE A 36 -22.53 -8.68 -13.02
C ILE A 36 -22.28 -7.39 -12.24
N ASP A 37 -21.53 -6.46 -12.84
CA ASP A 37 -21.38 -5.11 -12.30
C ASP A 37 -22.68 -4.30 -12.44
N LEU A 38 -23.26 -3.92 -11.30
CA LEU A 38 -24.49 -3.12 -11.24
C LEU A 38 -24.41 -1.77 -11.98
N ASN A 39 -23.22 -1.20 -12.13
CA ASN A 39 -23.05 0.08 -12.81
C ASN A 39 -23.32 -0.03 -14.32
N ASN A 40 -23.19 -1.24 -14.87
CA ASN A 40 -23.44 -1.52 -16.28
C ASN A 40 -24.92 -1.81 -16.57
N LEU A 41 -25.76 -1.90 -15.54
CA LEU A 41 -27.17 -2.22 -15.68
C LEU A 41 -28.03 -0.97 -15.78
N THR A 42 -28.98 -0.97 -16.72
CA THR A 42 -30.05 0.04 -16.76
C THR A 42 -30.96 -0.11 -15.54
N ARG A 43 -31.70 0.95 -15.20
CA ARG A 43 -32.65 0.91 -14.09
C ARG A 43 -33.69 -0.21 -14.23
N ALA A 44 -34.19 -0.46 -15.45
CA ALA A 44 -35.16 -1.53 -15.71
C ALA A 44 -34.57 -2.92 -15.41
N GLN A 45 -33.32 -3.16 -15.81
CA GLN A 45 -32.63 -4.42 -15.53
C GLN A 45 -32.41 -4.61 -14.02
N ARG A 46 -32.02 -3.56 -13.29
CA ARG A 46 -31.88 -3.62 -11.82
C ARG A 46 -33.20 -3.87 -11.09
N ILE A 47 -34.29 -3.28 -11.57
CA ILE A 47 -35.63 -3.59 -11.07
C ILE A 47 -35.97 -5.06 -11.31
N GLY A 48 -35.56 -5.61 -12.45
CA GLY A 48 -35.78 -7.02 -12.72
C GLY A 48 -35.00 -7.98 -11.84
N LEU A 49 -33.80 -7.59 -11.38
CA LEU A 49 -33.04 -8.38 -10.41
C LEU A 49 -33.74 -8.53 -9.05
N VAL A 50 -34.50 -7.51 -8.63
CA VAL A 50 -35.24 -7.52 -7.36
C VAL A 50 -36.67 -8.05 -7.51
N GLN A 51 -37.04 -8.54 -8.68
CA GLN A 51 -38.29 -9.24 -8.95
C GLN A 51 -38.03 -10.74 -9.13
N GLY A 52 -39.00 -11.56 -8.76
CA GLY A 52 -38.95 -13.01 -8.96
C GLY A 52 -38.77 -13.79 -7.67
N PRO A 53 -38.17 -15.00 -7.74
CA PRO A 53 -38.11 -15.91 -6.61
C PRO A 53 -37.21 -15.38 -5.49
N THR A 54 -37.62 -15.69 -4.27
CA THR A 54 -36.91 -15.31 -3.05
C THR A 54 -36.44 -16.55 -2.29
N ALA A 55 -35.28 -16.45 -1.66
CA ALA A 55 -34.79 -17.47 -0.73
C ALA A 55 -34.73 -16.90 0.69
N GLY A 56 -35.19 -17.68 1.66
CA GLY A 56 -34.99 -17.43 3.07
C GLY A 56 -33.52 -17.55 3.44
N ILE A 57 -33.12 -16.72 4.40
CA ILE A 57 -31.78 -16.70 4.98
C ILE A 57 -31.91 -17.02 6.47
N TYR A 58 -31.21 -18.06 6.89
CA TYR A 58 -31.21 -18.56 8.26
C TYR A 58 -29.81 -18.42 8.88
N LEU A 59 -29.77 -18.26 10.20
CA LEU A 59 -28.56 -18.25 11.02
C LEU A 59 -28.73 -19.30 12.12
N ASP A 60 -28.03 -20.43 12.01
CA ASP A 60 -28.26 -21.62 12.85
C ASP A 60 -29.73 -22.02 12.93
N GLY A 61 -30.42 -22.06 11.78
CA GLY A 61 -31.83 -22.42 11.70
C GLY A 61 -32.80 -21.33 12.16
N LYS A 62 -32.32 -20.19 12.67
CA LYS A 62 -33.16 -19.02 12.96
C LYS A 62 -33.37 -18.19 11.71
N TYR A 63 -34.62 -17.96 11.32
CA TYR A 63 -34.96 -17.08 10.19
C TYR A 63 -34.51 -15.63 10.44
N ILE A 64 -33.67 -15.11 9.54
CA ILE A 64 -33.16 -13.73 9.60
C ILE A 64 -33.87 -12.83 8.58
N GLY A 65 -34.16 -13.33 7.39
CA GLY A 65 -34.81 -12.56 6.34
C GLY A 65 -34.82 -13.32 5.03
N PHE A 66 -34.98 -12.61 3.92
CA PHE A 66 -34.95 -13.21 2.59
C PHE A 66 -34.10 -12.36 1.63
N VAL A 67 -33.71 -12.96 0.51
CA VAL A 67 -33.05 -12.30 -0.62
C VAL A 67 -33.77 -12.62 -1.92
N ASN A 68 -33.76 -11.68 -2.86
CA ASN A 68 -34.16 -11.96 -4.23
C ASN A 68 -33.04 -12.80 -4.88
N ILE A 69 -33.36 -14.01 -5.33
CA ILE A 69 -32.36 -14.97 -5.83
C ILE A 69 -31.57 -14.37 -7.00
N ARG A 70 -32.26 -13.75 -7.96
CA ARG A 70 -31.62 -13.10 -9.12
C ARG A 70 -30.64 -12.01 -8.71
N ALA A 71 -31.02 -11.14 -7.77
CA ALA A 71 -30.13 -10.12 -7.24
C ALA A 71 -28.93 -10.73 -6.49
N ALA A 72 -29.16 -11.79 -5.71
CA ALA A 72 -28.09 -12.47 -4.99
C ALA A 72 -27.07 -13.10 -5.97
N MET A 73 -27.54 -13.84 -6.97
CA MET A 73 -26.70 -14.45 -8.01
C MET A 73 -25.94 -13.40 -8.85
N ALA A 74 -26.57 -12.25 -9.14
CA ALA A 74 -25.92 -11.18 -9.89
C ALA A 74 -24.79 -10.50 -9.11
N LEU A 75 -24.87 -10.44 -7.77
CA LEU A 75 -23.94 -9.65 -6.95
C LEU A 75 -22.88 -10.46 -6.24
N SER A 76 -23.19 -11.70 -5.91
CA SER A 76 -22.35 -12.54 -5.08
C SER A 76 -21.92 -13.78 -5.87
N PRO A 77 -20.61 -13.97 -6.13
CA PRO A 77 -20.11 -15.22 -6.69
C PRO A 77 -20.51 -16.43 -5.83
N PHE A 78 -20.58 -16.22 -4.51
CA PHE A 78 -20.98 -17.25 -3.56
C PHE A 78 -22.45 -17.65 -3.73
N ALA A 79 -23.36 -16.67 -3.73
CA ALA A 79 -24.79 -16.94 -3.93
C ALA A 79 -25.07 -17.46 -5.34
N HIS A 80 -24.35 -16.97 -6.35
CA HIS A 80 -24.40 -17.50 -7.71
C HIS A 80 -24.13 -19.00 -7.74
N HIS A 81 -23.00 -19.43 -7.16
CA HIS A 81 -22.66 -20.84 -7.10
C HIS A 81 -23.72 -21.66 -6.35
N PHE A 82 -24.16 -21.16 -5.19
CA PHE A 82 -25.16 -21.83 -4.36
C PHE A 82 -26.49 -22.03 -5.09
N PHE A 83 -27.08 -20.98 -5.67
CA PHE A 83 -28.40 -21.07 -6.30
C PHE A 83 -28.37 -21.75 -7.68
N THR A 84 -27.22 -21.79 -8.35
CA THR A 84 -27.05 -22.64 -9.55
C THR A 84 -27.12 -24.13 -9.20
N GLN A 85 -26.57 -24.53 -8.04
CA GLN A 85 -26.64 -25.92 -7.56
C GLN A 85 -27.97 -26.24 -6.87
N TYR A 86 -28.53 -25.28 -6.14
CA TYR A 86 -29.69 -25.43 -5.26
C TYR A 86 -30.74 -24.33 -5.53
N PRO A 87 -31.41 -24.34 -6.69
CA PRO A 87 -32.26 -23.23 -7.15
C PRO A 87 -33.46 -22.90 -6.26
N ASN A 88 -33.97 -23.88 -5.50
CA ASN A 88 -35.15 -23.74 -4.64
C ASN A 88 -34.84 -24.00 -3.16
N HIS A 89 -33.63 -23.67 -2.71
CA HIS A 89 -33.22 -23.87 -1.31
C HIS A 89 -32.98 -22.54 -0.61
N ASP A 90 -33.25 -22.55 0.68
CA ASP A 90 -32.87 -21.47 1.58
C ASP A 90 -31.40 -21.61 2.00
N MET A 91 -30.75 -20.49 2.30
CA MET A 91 -29.36 -20.46 2.76
C MET A 91 -29.31 -20.45 4.28
N ASN A 92 -28.61 -21.40 4.89
CA ASN A 92 -28.34 -21.40 6.33
C ASN A 92 -26.86 -21.12 6.63
N PHE A 93 -26.58 -20.02 7.32
CA PHE A 93 -25.24 -19.67 7.78
C PHE A 93 -25.03 -20.11 9.24
N PRO A 94 -23.81 -20.49 9.63
CA PRO A 94 -23.52 -20.76 11.03
C PRO A 94 -23.43 -19.44 11.83
N ALA A 95 -23.92 -19.38 13.08
CA ALA A 95 -23.91 -18.14 13.87
C ALA A 95 -22.48 -17.63 14.15
N ALA A 96 -21.49 -18.53 14.17
CA ALA A 96 -20.09 -18.17 14.31
C ALA A 96 -19.53 -17.38 13.10
N ALA A 97 -20.16 -17.45 11.91
CA ALA A 97 -19.66 -16.79 10.72
C ALA A 97 -20.01 -15.29 10.66
N VAL A 98 -21.20 -14.93 11.16
CA VAL A 98 -21.78 -13.60 10.91
C VAL A 98 -22.70 -13.14 12.03
N ASN A 99 -22.62 -11.84 12.35
CA ASN A 99 -23.49 -11.22 13.34
C ASN A 99 -24.90 -10.99 12.75
N GLU A 100 -25.95 -11.38 13.48
CA GLU A 100 -27.34 -11.26 13.03
C GLU A 100 -27.71 -9.84 12.57
N LYS A 101 -27.38 -8.81 13.36
CA LYS A 101 -27.75 -7.42 13.03
C LYS A 101 -27.05 -6.93 11.76
N ALA A 102 -25.77 -7.27 11.62
CA ALA A 102 -25.00 -6.95 10.44
C ALA A 102 -25.51 -7.69 9.19
N LEU A 103 -25.88 -8.97 9.33
CA LEU A 103 -26.49 -9.74 8.25
C LEU A 103 -27.78 -9.08 7.77
N ARG A 104 -28.68 -8.69 8.68
CA ARG A 104 -29.92 -7.96 8.30
C ARG A 104 -29.64 -6.68 7.49
N ILE A 105 -28.58 -5.95 7.82
CA ILE A 105 -28.16 -4.76 7.06
C ILE A 105 -27.71 -5.14 5.65
N VAL A 106 -26.92 -6.22 5.52
CA VAL A 106 -26.50 -6.76 4.21
C VAL A 106 -27.69 -7.29 3.41
N LEU A 107 -28.64 -8.00 4.02
CA LEU A 107 -29.84 -8.49 3.32
C LEU A 107 -30.69 -7.33 2.77
N ARG A 108 -30.78 -6.22 3.50
CA ARG A 108 -31.48 -5.01 3.03
C ARG A 108 -30.85 -4.42 1.76
N TYR A 109 -29.57 -4.68 1.49
CA TYR A 109 -28.90 -4.27 0.26
C TYR A 109 -29.54 -4.85 -1.00
N PHE A 110 -30.13 -6.05 -0.91
CA PHE A 110 -30.82 -6.72 -2.02
C PHE A 110 -32.26 -6.22 -2.24
N SER A 111 -32.70 -5.22 -1.48
CA SER A 111 -34.04 -4.66 -1.60
C SER A 111 -34.15 -3.65 -2.74
N PHE A 112 -35.38 -3.43 -3.20
CA PHE A 112 -35.71 -2.44 -4.22
C PHE A 112 -35.17 -1.04 -3.88
N HIS A 113 -35.13 -0.66 -2.60
CA HIS A 113 -34.63 0.65 -2.18
C HIS A 113 -33.14 0.89 -2.48
N PHE A 114 -32.34 -0.17 -2.56
CA PHE A 114 -30.89 -0.09 -2.81
C PHE A 114 -30.55 -0.33 -4.28
N LEU A 115 -31.19 -1.30 -4.92
CA LEU A 115 -30.89 -1.68 -6.31
C LEU A 115 -31.80 -1.00 -7.35
N GLY A 116 -33.08 -0.83 -7.06
CA GLY A 116 -34.10 -0.27 -7.98
C GLY A 116 -34.14 1.27 -8.06
N GLY A 117 -33.32 1.94 -7.25
CA GLY A 117 -33.20 3.40 -7.23
C GLY A 117 -32.65 4.01 -8.52
N LYS A 118 -32.69 5.36 -8.61
CA LYS A 118 -32.06 6.11 -9.72
C LYS A 118 -30.57 5.79 -9.82
N THR A 119 -29.90 5.75 -8.67
CA THR A 119 -28.50 5.35 -8.51
C THR A 119 -28.41 4.10 -7.63
N VAL A 120 -27.39 3.28 -7.88
CA VAL A 120 -27.04 2.15 -7.02
C VAL A 120 -26.50 2.72 -5.72
N ARG A 121 -27.15 2.38 -4.60
CA ARG A 121 -26.68 2.82 -3.29
C ARG A 121 -25.51 1.95 -2.83
N ARG A 122 -24.61 2.52 -2.03
CA ARG A 122 -23.55 1.77 -1.35
C ARG A 122 -24.10 1.10 -0.10
N LEU A 123 -23.45 0.02 0.34
CA LEU A 123 -23.74 -0.62 1.62
C LEU A 123 -23.52 0.40 2.77
N PRO A 124 -24.45 0.54 3.73
CA PRO A 124 -24.31 1.56 4.77
C PRO A 124 -23.16 1.21 5.75
N PHE A 125 -22.59 2.24 6.36
CA PHE A 125 -21.66 2.09 7.49
C PHE A 125 -22.41 1.69 8.76
N GLY A 126 -21.69 1.09 9.72
CA GLY A 126 -22.18 0.94 11.09
C GLY A 126 -22.17 2.29 11.81
N LYS A 127 -22.81 2.36 12.98
CA LYS A 127 -22.78 3.58 13.82
C LYS A 127 -21.41 3.83 14.45
N ASN A 128 -20.60 2.78 14.57
CA ASN A 128 -19.25 2.80 15.12
C ASN A 128 -18.35 1.82 14.37
N PHE A 129 -17.08 1.76 14.78
CA PHE A 129 -16.08 0.87 14.19
C PHE A 129 -16.49 -0.61 14.27
N ILE A 130 -16.88 -1.09 15.47
CA ILE A 130 -17.26 -2.48 15.71
C ILE A 130 -18.43 -2.91 14.80
N GLU A 131 -19.48 -2.08 14.72
CA GLU A 131 -20.61 -2.36 13.82
C GLU A 131 -20.18 -2.37 12.35
N SER A 132 -19.28 -1.49 11.94
CA SER A 132 -18.78 -1.43 10.57
C SER A 132 -17.93 -2.67 10.21
N VAL A 133 -17.11 -3.16 11.14
CA VAL A 133 -16.38 -4.42 10.99
C VAL A 133 -17.35 -5.61 10.87
N ARG A 134 -18.41 -5.64 11.67
CA ARG A 134 -19.44 -6.70 11.59
C ARG A 134 -20.18 -6.68 10.24
N ILE A 135 -20.52 -5.50 9.73
CA ILE A 135 -21.12 -5.34 8.38
C ILE A 135 -20.13 -5.77 7.30
N TYR A 136 -18.86 -5.37 7.42
CA TYR A 136 -17.79 -5.80 6.52
C TYR A 136 -17.69 -7.33 6.48
N ARG A 137 -17.62 -7.99 7.65
CA ARG A 137 -17.59 -9.46 7.75
C ARG A 137 -18.82 -10.09 7.10
N ALA A 138 -20.01 -9.60 7.41
CA ALA A 138 -21.25 -10.10 6.81
C ALA A 138 -21.22 -10.02 5.28
N ALA A 139 -20.72 -8.92 4.73
CA ALA A 139 -20.60 -8.73 3.29
C ALA A 139 -19.53 -9.64 2.66
N VAL A 140 -18.38 -9.85 3.33
CA VAL A 140 -17.34 -10.79 2.88
C VAL A 140 -17.88 -12.23 2.86
N VAL A 141 -18.57 -12.66 3.92
CA VAL A 141 -19.18 -14.00 4.01
C VAL A 141 -20.24 -14.19 2.91
N PHE A 142 -20.99 -13.13 2.61
CA PHE A 142 -21.97 -13.15 1.53
C PHE A 142 -21.35 -12.99 0.13
N GLY A 143 -20.03 -12.81 0.00
CA GLY A 143 -19.36 -12.70 -1.30
C GLY A 143 -19.52 -11.34 -1.99
N LEU A 144 -19.55 -10.24 -1.25
CA LEU A 144 -19.76 -8.88 -1.78
C LEU A 144 -18.47 -8.03 -1.81
N GLN A 145 -17.30 -8.65 -1.97
CA GLN A 145 -15.99 -7.99 -1.87
C GLN A 145 -15.84 -6.77 -2.80
N GLU A 146 -16.36 -6.85 -4.02
CA GLU A 146 -16.31 -5.75 -5.01
C GLU A 146 -17.14 -4.53 -4.58
N TYR A 147 -18.15 -4.72 -3.73
CA TYR A 147 -19.12 -3.71 -3.32
C TYR A 147 -18.82 -3.06 -1.96
N ILE A 148 -17.73 -3.47 -1.29
CA ILE A 148 -17.36 -3.01 0.05
C ILE A 148 -16.06 -2.20 0.11
N SER A 149 -15.53 -1.76 -1.03
CA SER A 149 -14.32 -0.93 -1.09
C SER A 149 -14.42 0.35 -0.24
N HIS A 150 -15.60 0.96 -0.13
CA HIS A 150 -15.82 2.12 0.74
C HIS A 150 -15.81 1.76 2.24
N LEU A 151 -16.28 0.57 2.62
CA LEU A 151 -16.15 0.08 4.01
C LEU A 151 -14.68 -0.16 4.35
N VAL A 152 -13.92 -0.78 3.45
CA VAL A 152 -12.47 -0.99 3.61
C VAL A 152 -11.76 0.35 3.79
N GLY A 153 -12.06 1.34 2.94
CA GLY A 153 -11.48 2.68 3.04
C GLY A 153 -11.82 3.38 4.36
N TYR A 154 -13.06 3.26 4.83
CA TYR A 154 -13.48 3.78 6.14
C TYR A 154 -12.73 3.10 7.28
N LEU A 155 -12.65 1.77 7.29
CA LEU A 155 -11.99 1.00 8.34
C LEU A 155 -10.47 1.27 8.35
N HIS A 156 -9.81 1.34 7.20
CA HIS A 156 -8.41 1.77 7.10
C HIS A 156 -8.22 3.19 7.65
N GLY A 157 -9.08 4.13 7.25
CA GLY A 157 -9.02 5.50 7.74
C GLY A 157 -9.20 5.59 9.26
N TYR A 158 -10.06 4.75 9.82
CA TYR A 158 -10.26 4.66 11.27
C TYR A 158 -9.03 4.10 11.99
N ILE A 159 -8.42 3.03 11.45
CA ILE A 159 -7.22 2.40 12.03
C ILE A 159 -6.01 3.34 11.98
N LYS A 160 -5.85 4.10 10.88
CA LYS A 160 -4.70 4.97 10.64
C LYS A 160 -4.70 6.24 11.50
N ARG A 161 -5.83 6.64 12.07
CA ARG A 161 -5.96 7.90 12.81
C ARG A 161 -4.97 7.96 13.97
N ASP A 162 -4.01 8.90 13.87
CA ASP A 162 -2.93 9.09 14.84
C ASP A 162 -3.45 9.44 16.26
N ASP A 163 -4.68 9.95 16.34
CA ASP A 163 -5.35 10.36 17.57
C ASP A 163 -6.18 9.26 18.23
N SER A 164 -6.34 8.08 17.60
CA SER A 164 -7.17 7.01 18.18
C SER A 164 -6.60 5.62 17.92
N LEU A 165 -5.97 5.04 18.93
CA LEU A 165 -5.79 3.59 19.00
C LEU A 165 -7.16 2.90 19.06
N LEU A 166 -7.25 1.72 18.48
CA LEU A 166 -8.42 0.87 18.60
C LEU A 166 -8.49 0.38 20.04
N SER A 167 -9.70 0.40 20.61
CA SER A 167 -9.94 -0.34 21.84
C SER A 167 -9.71 -1.84 21.63
N TYR A 168 -9.43 -2.56 22.70
CA TYR A 168 -9.32 -4.02 22.68
C TYR A 168 -10.58 -4.70 22.13
N ASP A 169 -11.77 -4.17 22.44
CA ASP A 169 -13.03 -4.62 21.85
C ASP A 169 -13.09 -4.40 20.33
N GLY A 170 -12.53 -3.28 19.86
CA GLY A 170 -12.40 -2.96 18.44
C GLY A 170 -11.51 -3.96 17.72
N PHE A 171 -10.39 -4.33 18.35
CA PHE A 171 -9.53 -5.40 17.86
C PHE A 171 -10.21 -6.76 17.87
N ASP A 172 -10.87 -7.13 18.95
CA ASP A 172 -11.56 -8.43 19.04
C ASP A 172 -12.63 -8.54 17.96
N ALA A 173 -13.35 -7.46 17.69
CA ALA A 173 -14.26 -7.40 16.56
C ALA A 173 -13.54 -7.60 15.21
N LEU A 174 -12.37 -6.99 15.03
CA LEU A 174 -11.55 -7.16 13.82
C LEU A 174 -11.04 -8.60 13.68
N LEU A 175 -10.45 -9.18 14.72
CA LEU A 175 -9.93 -10.55 14.74
C LEU A 175 -11.03 -11.57 14.45
N TRP A 176 -12.22 -11.37 15.01
CA TRP A 176 -13.37 -12.22 14.73
C TRP A 176 -13.92 -12.01 13.31
N GLY A 177 -13.84 -10.78 12.79
CA GLY A 177 -14.41 -10.39 11.51
C GLY A 177 -13.48 -10.56 10.30
N THR A 178 -12.21 -10.95 10.49
CA THR A 178 -11.21 -10.97 9.40
C THR A 178 -10.31 -12.18 9.49
N THR A 179 -9.62 -12.51 8.39
CA THR A 179 -8.56 -13.52 8.38
C THR A 179 -7.19 -12.83 8.33
N PRO A 180 -6.08 -13.52 8.65
CA PRO A 180 -4.74 -12.97 8.52
C PRO A 180 -4.38 -12.47 7.11
N GLU A 181 -5.07 -12.98 6.09
CA GLU A 181 -4.91 -12.56 4.70
C GLU A 181 -5.66 -11.28 4.36
N ASP A 182 -6.63 -10.90 5.19
CA ASP A 182 -7.46 -9.72 5.00
C ASP A 182 -6.61 -8.44 5.05
N ARG A 183 -6.91 -7.51 4.13
CA ARG A 183 -6.17 -6.24 4.02
C ARG A 183 -6.30 -5.39 5.28
N ILE A 184 -7.47 -5.39 5.91
CA ILE A 184 -7.75 -4.60 7.12
C ILE A 184 -6.98 -5.19 8.31
N PHE A 185 -6.99 -6.52 8.44
CA PHE A 185 -6.21 -7.23 9.46
C PHE A 185 -4.72 -6.92 9.34
N ARG A 186 -4.15 -7.11 8.14
CA ARG A 186 -2.72 -6.85 7.89
C ARG A 186 -2.34 -5.40 8.16
N HIS A 187 -3.23 -4.47 7.82
CA HIS A 187 -3.01 -3.06 8.10
C HIS A 187 -2.95 -2.77 9.61
N ALA A 188 -3.89 -3.33 10.38
CA ALA A 188 -3.87 -3.22 11.84
C ALA A 188 -2.62 -3.87 12.45
N ALA A 189 -2.30 -5.11 12.09
CA ALA A 189 -1.10 -5.79 12.60
C ALA A 189 0.18 -5.02 12.28
N SER A 190 0.28 -4.46 11.06
CA SER A 190 1.41 -3.61 10.64
C SER A 190 1.51 -2.33 11.44
N LEU A 191 0.40 -1.66 11.71
CA LEU A 191 0.39 -0.44 12.52
C LEU A 191 0.86 -0.74 13.95
N TYR A 192 0.36 -1.81 14.57
CA TYR A 192 0.67 -2.09 15.97
C TYR A 192 2.05 -2.71 16.16
N SER A 193 2.57 -3.45 15.18
CA SER A 193 3.98 -3.81 15.14
C SER A 193 4.86 -2.56 15.12
N ARG A 194 4.54 -1.56 14.29
CA ARG A 194 5.24 -0.26 14.29
C ARG A 194 5.16 0.42 15.66
N LEU A 195 3.96 0.59 16.21
CA LEU A 195 3.74 1.27 17.50
C LEU A 195 4.50 0.58 18.64
N ARG A 196 4.48 -0.75 18.68
CA ARG A 196 5.26 -1.55 19.64
C ARG A 196 6.76 -1.32 19.48
N TYR A 197 7.25 -1.26 18.24
CA TYR A 197 8.66 -1.04 17.95
C TYR A 197 9.14 0.35 18.37
N VAL A 198 8.32 1.38 18.20
CA VAL A 198 8.67 2.78 18.58
C VAL A 198 8.26 3.14 20.01
N ASP A 199 7.75 2.19 20.80
CA ASP A 199 7.28 2.39 22.18
C ASP A 199 6.15 3.43 22.33
N GLU A 200 5.28 3.52 21.32
CA GLU A 200 4.12 4.45 21.28
C GLU A 200 2.81 3.80 21.79
N ILE A 201 2.88 2.61 22.38
CA ILE A 201 1.71 1.94 22.99
C ILE A 201 1.55 2.43 24.43
N PRO A 202 0.44 3.11 24.80
CA PRO A 202 0.28 3.71 26.13
C PRO A 202 0.35 2.71 27.29
N ASP A 203 -0.21 1.53 27.10
CA ASP A 203 -0.44 0.47 28.08
C ASP A 203 0.27 -0.82 27.66
N ARG A 204 1.59 -0.72 27.49
CA ARG A 204 2.43 -1.78 26.92
C ARG A 204 2.28 -3.15 27.58
N GLU A 205 2.17 -3.22 28.90
CA GLU A 205 2.03 -4.48 29.63
C GLU A 205 0.69 -5.16 29.32
N GLU A 206 -0.42 -4.42 29.43
CA GLU A 206 -1.76 -4.91 29.09
C GLU A 206 -1.84 -5.33 27.62
N PHE A 207 -1.25 -4.54 26.72
CA PHE A 207 -1.17 -4.88 25.31
C PHE A 207 -0.41 -6.19 25.07
N ASN A 208 0.72 -6.41 25.73
CA ASN A 208 1.51 -7.64 25.57
C ASN A 208 0.74 -8.86 26.09
N ASP A 209 0.07 -8.74 27.23
CA ASP A 209 -0.78 -9.80 27.78
C ASP A 209 -1.94 -10.11 26.82
N TRP A 210 -2.58 -9.07 26.28
CA TRP A 210 -3.68 -9.20 25.32
C TRP A 210 -3.23 -9.86 24.01
N VAL A 211 -2.05 -9.50 23.48
CA VAL A 211 -1.45 -10.14 22.29
C VAL A 211 -1.04 -11.58 22.60
N GLY A 212 -0.47 -11.85 23.78
CA GLY A 212 -0.09 -13.19 24.23
C GLY A 212 -1.27 -14.16 24.31
N ALA A 213 -2.46 -13.65 24.67
CA ALA A 213 -3.70 -14.42 24.66
C ALA A 213 -4.24 -14.73 23.25
N ARG A 214 -3.71 -14.11 22.19
CA ARG A 214 -4.23 -14.18 20.82
C ARG A 214 -3.11 -14.55 19.84
N PRO A 215 -2.83 -15.86 19.65
CA PRO A 215 -1.70 -16.31 18.86
C PRO A 215 -1.72 -15.81 17.41
N VAL A 216 -2.92 -15.67 16.82
CA VAL A 216 -3.07 -15.23 15.42
C VAL A 216 -2.49 -13.83 15.18
N ILE A 217 -2.71 -12.87 16.08
CA ILE A 217 -2.14 -11.52 15.95
C ILE A 217 -0.68 -11.50 16.37
N ALA A 218 -0.30 -12.28 17.39
CA ALA A 218 1.10 -12.40 17.82
C ALA A 218 2.00 -12.92 16.68
N GLU A 219 1.57 -13.98 15.99
CA GLU A 219 2.25 -14.54 14.83
C GLU A 219 2.35 -13.53 13.69
N ALA A 220 1.24 -12.84 13.37
CA ALA A 220 1.23 -11.83 12.31
C ALA A 220 2.18 -10.68 12.61
N MET A 221 2.20 -10.17 13.85
CA MET A 221 3.13 -9.12 14.27
C MET A 221 4.57 -9.59 14.26
N ALA A 222 4.86 -10.83 14.70
CA ALA A 222 6.19 -11.40 14.66
C ALA A 222 6.74 -11.51 13.22
N ALA A 223 5.91 -11.97 12.27
CA ALA A 223 6.29 -12.03 10.85
C ALA A 223 6.58 -10.63 10.26
N ILE A 224 5.82 -9.62 10.67
CA ILE A 224 6.05 -8.23 10.26
C ILE A 224 7.36 -7.70 10.87
N ASP A 225 7.62 -7.97 12.14
CA ASP A 225 8.84 -7.56 12.83
C ASP A 225 10.09 -8.19 12.22
N GLU A 226 10.01 -9.49 11.87
CA GLU A 226 11.08 -10.21 11.18
C GLU A 226 11.38 -9.57 9.81
N ARG A 227 10.34 -9.32 9.02
CA ARG A 227 10.50 -8.62 7.73
C ARG A 227 11.18 -7.26 7.91
N HIS A 228 10.73 -6.47 8.88
CA HIS A 228 11.34 -5.16 9.14
C HIS A 228 12.77 -5.27 9.70
N ALA A 229 13.11 -6.32 10.46
CA ALA A 229 14.47 -6.58 10.90
C ALA A 229 15.40 -6.86 9.71
N CYS A 230 14.95 -7.69 8.76
CA CYS A 230 15.67 -7.95 7.52
C CYS A 230 15.84 -6.68 6.67
N GLU A 231 14.78 -5.88 6.50
CA GLU A 231 14.83 -4.61 5.78
C GLU A 231 15.83 -3.64 6.41
N ARG A 232 15.80 -3.49 7.75
CA ARG A 232 16.74 -2.62 8.48
C ARG A 232 18.18 -3.06 8.28
N ALA A 233 18.47 -4.35 8.44
CA ALA A 233 19.82 -4.88 8.22
C ALA A 233 20.34 -4.60 6.80
N PHE A 234 19.48 -4.79 5.78
CA PHE A 234 19.81 -4.48 4.39
C PHE A 234 20.09 -2.98 4.18
N TYR A 235 19.27 -2.09 4.74
CA TYR A 235 19.47 -0.65 4.62
C TYR A 235 20.70 -0.15 5.40
N ASP A 236 20.99 -0.73 6.55
CA ASP A 236 22.17 -0.43 7.35
C ASP A 236 23.46 -0.82 6.62
N GLU A 237 23.49 -2.00 5.98
CA GLU A 237 24.60 -2.43 5.13
C GLU A 237 24.79 -1.46 3.94
N LYS A 238 23.69 -1.11 3.24
CA LYS A 238 23.72 -0.16 2.13
C LYS A 238 24.20 1.22 2.57
N ARG A 239 23.80 1.67 3.76
CA ARG A 239 24.23 2.95 4.34
C ARG A 239 25.70 2.92 4.73
N ALA A 240 26.18 1.85 5.37
CA ALA A 240 27.58 1.65 5.68
C ALA A 240 28.45 1.63 4.41
N GLY A 241 28.02 0.92 3.37
CA GLY A 241 28.69 0.90 2.07
C GLY A 241 28.76 2.27 1.40
N LYS A 242 27.69 3.06 1.48
CA LYS A 242 27.67 4.45 0.98
C LYS A 242 28.65 5.35 1.74
N ILE A 243 28.71 5.22 3.06
CA ILE A 243 29.66 5.96 3.91
C ILE A 243 31.10 5.58 3.55
N ALA A 244 31.41 4.29 3.48
CA ALA A 244 32.75 3.80 3.11
C ALA A 244 33.17 4.23 1.70
N TRP A 245 32.25 4.23 0.74
CA TRP A 245 32.52 4.75 -0.61
C TRP A 245 32.83 6.24 -0.60
N GLN A 246 32.08 7.04 0.18
CA GLN A 246 32.34 8.47 0.34
C GLN A 246 33.69 8.74 1.00
N GLU A 247 34.07 7.97 2.01
CA GLU A 247 35.39 8.07 2.66
C GLU A 247 36.53 7.73 1.69
N ARG A 248 36.44 6.62 0.95
CA ARG A 248 37.43 6.25 -0.08
C ARG A 248 37.54 7.31 -1.18
N LYS A 249 36.41 7.91 -1.58
CA LYS A 249 36.40 8.99 -2.56
C LYS A 249 37.15 10.22 -2.02
N ARG A 250 36.87 10.64 -0.78
CA ARG A 250 37.57 11.74 -0.11
C ARG A 250 39.07 11.47 0.03
N GLU A 251 39.45 10.25 0.39
CA GLU A 251 40.86 9.86 0.51
C GLU A 251 41.57 9.92 -0.85
N ARG A 252 40.95 9.43 -1.93
CA ARG A 252 41.50 9.52 -3.29
C ARG A 252 41.67 10.97 -3.74
N GLU A 253 40.66 11.81 -3.50
CA GLU A 253 40.71 13.24 -3.82
C GLU A 253 41.81 13.95 -3.02
N ALA A 254 41.96 13.63 -1.73
CA ALA A 254 43.02 14.17 -0.89
C ALA A 254 44.42 13.74 -1.35
N ARG A 255 44.61 12.46 -1.72
CA ARG A 255 45.87 11.95 -2.27
C ARG A 255 46.22 12.59 -3.60
N ALA A 256 45.25 12.71 -4.51
CA ALA A 256 45.44 13.36 -5.81
C ALA A 256 45.84 14.83 -5.64
N LYS A 257 45.18 15.56 -4.73
CA LYS A 257 45.54 16.96 -4.42
C LYS A 257 46.95 17.08 -3.84
N ALA A 258 47.33 16.21 -2.91
CA ALA A 258 48.67 16.21 -2.32
C ALA A 258 49.76 15.87 -3.36
N GLU A 259 49.47 14.99 -4.32
CA GLU A 259 50.37 14.69 -5.43
C GLU A 259 50.52 15.87 -6.40
N GLU A 260 49.41 16.54 -6.72
CA GLU A 260 49.42 17.76 -7.55
C GLU A 260 50.25 18.88 -6.90
N GLU A 261 50.12 19.07 -5.58
CA GLU A 261 50.93 20.02 -4.81
C GLU A 261 52.43 19.67 -4.87
N LYS A 262 52.80 18.39 -4.71
CA LYS A 262 54.19 17.94 -4.86
C LYS A 262 54.75 18.18 -6.26
N ILE A 263 53.94 17.95 -7.30
CA ILE A 263 54.34 18.21 -8.69
C ILE A 263 54.54 19.72 -8.91
N LYS A 264 53.66 20.57 -8.38
CA LYS A 264 53.79 22.03 -8.44
C LYS A 264 55.05 22.51 -7.73
N GLU A 265 55.30 22.05 -6.50
CA GLU A 265 56.54 22.35 -5.77
C GLU A 265 57.79 21.89 -6.53
N GLY A 266 57.74 20.70 -7.13
CA GLY A 266 58.83 20.18 -7.96
C GLY A 266 59.12 21.06 -9.18
N ARG A 267 58.07 21.57 -9.84
CA ARG A 267 58.20 22.53 -10.96
C ARG A 267 58.80 23.85 -10.51
N ILE A 268 58.33 24.42 -9.40
CA ILE A 268 58.87 25.67 -8.84
C ILE A 268 60.36 25.51 -8.52
N LYS A 269 60.75 24.45 -7.81
CA LYS A 269 62.16 24.16 -7.50
C LYS A 269 63.01 23.96 -8.76
N ALA A 270 62.47 23.35 -9.81
CA ALA A 270 63.17 23.18 -11.07
C ALA A 270 63.37 24.51 -11.82
N GLU A 271 62.36 25.39 -11.79
CA GLU A 271 62.44 26.75 -12.35
C GLU A 271 63.45 27.62 -11.58
N GLU A 272 63.45 27.58 -10.25
CA GLU A 272 64.44 28.26 -9.40
C GLU A 272 65.87 27.80 -9.73
N ARG A 273 66.11 26.49 -9.85
CA ARG A 273 67.42 25.94 -10.25
C ARG A 273 67.84 26.40 -11.65
N LYS A 274 66.91 26.47 -12.60
CA LYS A 274 67.18 27.00 -13.96
C LYS A 274 67.55 28.48 -13.89
N ALA A 275 66.81 29.27 -13.12
CA ALA A 275 67.06 30.70 -12.92
C ALA A 275 68.42 30.96 -12.24
N GLU A 276 68.79 30.16 -11.23
CA GLU A 276 70.09 30.26 -10.56
C GLU A 276 71.25 29.93 -11.53
N LYS A 277 71.13 28.85 -12.31
CA LYS A 277 72.12 28.51 -13.35
C LYS A 277 72.26 29.62 -14.40
N ALA A 278 71.15 30.20 -14.85
CA ALA A 278 71.16 31.33 -15.77
C ALA A 278 71.87 32.56 -15.17
N ARG A 279 71.61 32.87 -13.88
CA ARG A 279 72.31 33.95 -13.16
C ARG A 279 73.81 33.70 -13.03
N LYS A 280 74.24 32.47 -12.75
CA LYS A 280 75.67 32.11 -12.70
C LYS A 280 76.33 32.27 -14.07
N LYS A 281 75.71 31.75 -15.14
CA LYS A 281 76.19 31.90 -16.51
C LYS A 281 76.28 33.37 -16.95
N ALA A 282 75.29 34.20 -16.59
CA ALA A 282 75.32 35.64 -16.87
C ALA A 282 76.45 36.38 -16.13
N LYS A 283 76.82 35.93 -14.93
CA LYS A 283 78.00 36.46 -14.21
C LYS A 283 79.32 36.03 -14.85
N GLU A 284 79.42 34.82 -15.40
CA GLU A 284 80.60 34.36 -16.17
C GLU A 284 80.72 35.06 -17.53
N HIS A 285 79.60 35.37 -18.18
CA HIS A 285 79.54 36.14 -19.43
C HIS A 285 79.40 37.65 -19.21
N ARG A 286 79.93 38.18 -18.09
CA ARG A 286 80.04 39.64 -17.95
C ARG A 286 81.06 40.12 -19.00
N PRO A 287 80.62 40.88 -20.03
CA PRO A 287 81.58 41.45 -20.97
C PRO A 287 82.58 42.30 -20.19
N ALA A 288 83.85 42.20 -20.57
CA ALA A 288 84.92 42.99 -19.96
C ALA A 288 84.48 44.47 -19.91
N PRO A 289 84.69 45.17 -18.77
CA PRO A 289 84.31 46.57 -18.64
C PRO A 289 85.18 47.39 -19.59
N GLY A 290 84.66 47.68 -20.79
CA GLY A 290 85.42 48.41 -21.79
C GLY A 290 84.89 48.29 -23.20
N LEU A 291 83.61 48.63 -23.42
CA LEU A 291 83.10 49.09 -24.74
C LEU A 291 81.64 49.56 -24.56
N THR A 292 81.47 50.71 -23.90
CA THR A 292 80.23 51.48 -23.98
C THR A 292 80.09 52.03 -25.40
N ARG A 293 79.48 51.25 -26.30
CA ARG A 293 78.95 51.77 -27.56
C ARG A 293 77.77 52.68 -27.22
N SER A 294 77.88 53.94 -27.63
CA SER A 294 76.97 55.03 -27.29
C SER A 294 75.49 54.66 -27.49
N SER A 295 74.71 54.83 -26.42
CA SER A 295 73.26 54.66 -26.42
C SER A 295 72.52 55.66 -27.32
N GLU A 296 73.21 56.68 -27.85
CA GLU A 296 72.66 57.67 -28.78
C GLU A 296 72.25 57.08 -30.15
N ALA A 297 72.79 55.93 -30.57
CA ALA A 297 72.48 55.36 -31.88
C ALA A 297 71.14 54.61 -31.94
N VAL A 298 70.67 54.03 -30.82
CA VAL A 298 69.44 53.23 -30.80
C VAL A 298 68.20 54.10 -30.61
N GLU A 299 68.30 55.20 -29.86
CA GLU A 299 67.19 56.16 -29.72
C GLU A 299 66.84 56.83 -31.06
N ARG A 300 67.83 57.07 -31.94
CA ARG A 300 67.56 57.59 -33.29
C ARG A 300 66.84 56.59 -34.22
N SER A 301 67.00 55.28 -34.00
CA SER A 301 66.33 54.25 -34.82
C SER A 301 64.88 54.03 -34.41
N ASN A 302 64.56 54.08 -33.11
CA ASN A 302 63.17 53.99 -32.66
C ASN A 302 62.36 55.25 -32.98
N ALA A 303 62.98 56.44 -32.98
CA ALA A 303 62.35 57.67 -33.44
C ALA A 303 62.04 57.66 -34.95
N PHE A 304 62.77 56.88 -35.75
CA PHE A 304 62.55 56.76 -37.19
C PHE A 304 61.29 55.92 -37.51
N TRP A 305 61.05 54.82 -36.79
CA TRP A 305 59.87 53.98 -37.00
C TRP A 305 58.59 54.52 -36.36
N ALA A 306 58.68 55.41 -35.37
CA ALA A 306 57.52 56.06 -34.76
C ALA A 306 56.86 57.15 -35.64
N ARG A 307 57.43 57.51 -36.81
CA ARG A 307 56.84 58.47 -37.77
C ARG A 307 55.95 57.83 -38.83
N TYR A 308 55.81 56.50 -38.83
CA TYR A 308 55.05 55.75 -39.84
C TYR A 308 53.79 55.04 -39.29
N ASN A 309 53.36 55.40 -38.08
CA ASN A 309 52.03 55.11 -37.52
C ASN A 309 51.42 56.40 -36.98
#